data_AF-A0A1T5FVC0-F1
#
_entry.id   AF-A0A1T5FVC0-F1
#
_cell.length_a   1.000
_cell.length_b   1.000
_cell.length_c   1.000
_cell.angle_alpha   90.00
_cell.angle_beta   90.00
_cell.angle_gamma   90.00
#
_symmetry.space_group_name_H-M   'P 1'
#
loop_
_entity.id
_entity.type
_entity.pdbx_description
1 polymer ?
#
loop_
_entity_poly.entity_id
_entity_poly.type
_entity_poly.pdbx_seq_one_letter_code
_entity_poly.pdbx_strand_id
1 'polypeptide(L)'
;MNYKIIKPETIHKSMMGNSEMIKQFIAIYLQQSPIDFQTLELSFTKNDIRAIGDNAHHIKPTMEYIGASSLRMAFQDLENMSKSNLNIELIQEKFEEIKPIFQLMIEELNSFSKEIEDTIKE
;
A
#
# COMPACT_ATOMS: atom_id res chain seq x y z
N MET A 1 0.76 2.75 -19.81
CA MET A 1 1.72 3.59 -19.04
C MET A 1 2.89 2.78 -18.50
N ASN A 2 3.96 3.43 -18.00
CA ASN A 2 5.04 2.77 -17.27
C ASN A 2 4.85 2.99 -15.76
N TYR A 3 4.39 1.95 -15.05
CA TYR A 3 4.16 1.97 -13.61
C TYR A 3 5.47 1.66 -12.86
N LYS A 4 5.82 2.49 -11.87
CA LYS A 4 7.06 2.36 -11.10
C LYS A 4 6.86 1.54 -9.83
N ILE A 5 5.70 1.64 -9.20
CA ILE A 5 5.41 1.00 -7.93
C ILE A 5 4.51 -0.22 -8.13
N ILE A 6 3.37 -0.05 -8.81
CA ILE A 6 2.43 -1.16 -9.02
C ILE A 6 2.84 -2.02 -10.22
N LYS A 7 2.37 -3.26 -10.24
CA LYS A 7 2.52 -4.17 -11.40
C LYS A 7 1.13 -4.61 -11.86
N PRO A 8 0.59 -4.02 -12.94
CA PRO A 8 -0.71 -4.40 -13.49
C PRO A 8 -0.84 -5.90 -13.73
N GLU A 9 0.19 -6.55 -14.26
CA GLU A 9 0.19 -8.00 -14.49
C GLU A 9 -0.02 -8.82 -13.21
N THR A 10 0.50 -8.34 -12.08
CA THR A 10 0.29 -8.97 -10.77
C THR A 10 -1.16 -8.79 -10.31
N ILE A 11 -1.74 -7.60 -10.53
CA ILE A 11 -3.15 -7.34 -10.21
C ILE A 11 -4.06 -8.25 -11.03
N HIS A 12 -3.83 -8.32 -12.35
CA HIS A 12 -4.57 -9.20 -13.24
C HIS A 12 -4.46 -10.65 -12.79
N LYS A 13 -3.27 -11.14 -12.48
CA LYS A 13 -3.06 -12.51 -12.02
C LYS A 13 -3.77 -12.79 -10.69
N SER A 14 -3.69 -11.87 -9.73
CA SER A 14 -4.34 -11.98 -8.42
C SER A 14 -5.87 -12.09 -8.53
N MET A 15 -6.45 -11.49 -9.56
CA MET A 15 -7.90 -11.48 -9.82
C MET A 15 -8.31 -12.41 -10.97
N MET A 16 -7.46 -13.38 -11.33
CA MET A 16 -7.71 -14.35 -12.41
C MET A 16 -8.05 -13.73 -13.78
N GLY A 17 -7.60 -12.50 -14.03
CA GLY A 17 -7.88 -11.74 -15.24
C GLY A 17 -9.30 -11.19 -15.35
N ASN A 18 -10.14 -11.31 -14.32
CA ASN A 18 -11.50 -10.79 -14.35
C ASN A 18 -11.54 -9.27 -14.14
N SER A 19 -11.80 -8.51 -15.21
CA SER A 19 -11.80 -7.04 -15.19
C SER A 19 -12.80 -6.43 -14.19
N GLU A 20 -13.96 -7.05 -13.97
CA GLU A 20 -14.94 -6.58 -12.97
C GLU A 20 -14.42 -6.75 -11.54
N MET A 21 -13.81 -7.91 -11.25
CA MET A 21 -13.18 -8.16 -9.95
C MET A 21 -12.00 -7.22 -9.73
N ILE A 22 -11.17 -6.98 -10.75
CA ILE A 22 -10.06 -6.02 -10.68
C ILE A 22 -10.57 -4.62 -10.36
N LYS A 23 -11.64 -4.17 -11.03
CA LYS A 23 -12.24 -2.85 -10.77
C LYS A 23 -12.74 -2.73 -9.33
N GLN A 24 -13.51 -3.72 -8.87
CA GLN A 24 -14.03 -3.75 -7.49
C GLN A 24 -12.89 -3.74 -6.48
N PHE A 25 -11.86 -4.56 -6.72
CA PHE A 25 -10.67 -4.65 -5.88
C PHE A 25 -9.94 -3.31 -5.79
N ILE A 26 -9.63 -2.68 -6.93
CA ILE A 26 -8.95 -1.39 -6.99
C ILE A 26 -9.78 -0.29 -6.29
N ALA A 27 -11.09 -0.27 -6.51
CA ALA A 27 -11.97 0.73 -5.88
C ALA A 27 -11.95 0.64 -4.35
N ILE A 28 -12.05 -0.59 -3.81
CA ILE A 28 -11.92 -0.82 -2.36
C ILE A 28 -10.56 -0.35 -1.86
N TYR A 29 -9.49 -0.68 -2.59
CA TYR A 29 -8.13 -0.37 -2.17
C TYR A 29 -7.81 1.12 -2.22
N LEU A 30 -8.30 1.84 -3.23
CA LEU A 30 -8.18 3.30 -3.32
C LEU A 30 -8.92 4.01 -2.18
N GLN A 31 -10.00 3.42 -1.67
CA GLN A 31 -10.73 3.96 -0.52
C GLN A 31 -10.07 3.59 0.81
N GLN A 32 -9.65 2.33 0.98
CA GLN A 32 -9.20 1.79 2.26
C GLN A 32 -7.73 2.11 2.55
N SER A 33 -6.85 2.04 1.54
CA SER A 33 -5.40 2.22 1.76
C SER A 33 -5.05 3.59 2.37
N PRO A 34 -5.66 4.72 1.96
CA PRO A 34 -5.43 6.00 2.61
C PRO A 34 -5.88 6.04 4.08
N ILE A 35 -6.96 5.31 4.43
CA ILE A 35 -7.48 5.23 5.80
C ILE A 35 -6.52 4.42 6.68
N ASP A 36 -6.03 3.28 6.18
CA ASP A 36 -5.05 2.46 6.88
C ASP A 36 -3.74 3.24 7.10
N PHE A 37 -3.30 3.98 6.07
CA PHE A 37 -2.09 4.81 6.16
C PHE A 37 -2.25 5.95 7.16
N GLN A 38 -3.40 6.62 7.20
CA GLN A 38 -3.69 7.64 8.23
C GLN A 38 -3.74 7.02 9.63
N THR A 39 -4.24 5.80 9.77
CA THR A 39 -4.27 5.08 11.07
C THR A 39 -2.84 4.76 11.55
N LEU A 40 -1.95 4.41 10.61
CA LEU A 40 -0.53 4.27 10.88
C LEU A 40 0.09 5.61 11.31
N GLU A 41 -0.18 6.71 10.60
CA GLU A 41 0.28 8.07 10.99
C GLU A 41 -0.17 8.45 12.41
N LEU A 42 -1.43 8.16 12.76
CA LEU A 42 -1.95 8.41 14.11
C LEU A 42 -1.23 7.59 15.18
N SER A 43 -0.71 6.41 14.86
CA SER A 43 0.05 5.58 15.80
C SER A 43 1.39 6.24 16.17
N PHE A 44 2.02 6.95 15.23
CA PHE A 44 3.19 7.79 15.51
C PHE A 44 2.86 8.95 16.44
N THR A 45 1.73 9.64 16.23
CA THR A 45 1.32 10.76 17.12
C THR A 45 1.08 10.32 18.57
N LYS A 46 0.72 9.04 18.77
CA LYS A 46 0.48 8.44 20.09
C LYS A 46 1.73 7.78 20.68
N ASN A 47 2.84 7.76 19.95
CA ASN A 47 4.05 7.01 20.29
C ASN A 47 3.79 5.52 20.58
N ASP A 48 2.79 4.92 19.91
CA ASP A 48 2.41 3.53 20.13
C ASP A 48 3.14 2.62 19.14
N ILE A 49 4.36 2.20 19.51
CA ILE A 49 5.23 1.34 18.70
C ILE A 49 4.54 0.03 18.33
N ARG A 50 3.72 -0.53 19.23
CA ARG A 50 2.99 -1.77 18.95
C ARG A 50 1.94 -1.54 17.86
N ALA A 51 1.16 -0.47 17.98
CA ALA A 51 0.18 -0.10 16.96
C ALA A 51 0.85 0.21 15.61
N ILE A 52 2.04 0.81 15.57
CA ILE A 52 2.80 1.02 14.33
C ILE A 52 3.08 -0.32 13.65
N GLY A 53 3.59 -1.30 14.41
CA GLY A 53 3.87 -2.65 13.89
C GLY A 53 2.62 -3.38 13.40
N ASP A 54 1.53 -3.31 14.16
CA ASP A 54 0.26 -3.97 13.80
C ASP A 54 -0.36 -3.34 12.54
N ASN A 55 -0.33 -2.01 12.41
CA ASN A 55 -0.80 -1.32 11.20
C ASN A 55 0.08 -1.62 9.97
N ALA A 56 1.41 -1.67 10.14
CA ALA A 56 2.32 -2.06 9.06
C ALA A 56 2.04 -3.49 8.57
N HIS A 57 1.76 -4.42 9.49
CA HIS A 57 1.35 -5.79 9.16
C HIS A 57 0.03 -5.84 8.37
N HIS A 58 -0.93 -4.98 8.73
CA HIS A 58 -2.23 -4.89 8.06
C HIS A 58 -2.13 -4.38 6.62
N ILE A 59 -1.28 -3.37 6.36
CA ILE A 59 -1.10 -2.77 5.03
C ILE A 59 -0.26 -3.65 4.09
N LYS A 60 0.68 -4.44 4.63
CA LYS A 60 1.59 -5.31 3.86
C LYS A 60 0.92 -6.22 2.82
N PRO A 61 -0.13 -7.02 3.12
CA PRO A 61 -0.77 -7.89 2.13
C PRO A 61 -1.35 -7.09 0.95
N THR A 62 -1.88 -5.90 1.19
CA THR A 62 -2.41 -5.00 0.15
C THR A 62 -1.34 -4.68 -0.91
N MET A 63 -0.10 -4.44 -0.48
CA MET A 63 1.02 -4.15 -1.39
C MET A 63 1.44 -5.38 -2.21
N GLU A 64 1.26 -6.59 -1.66
CA GLU A 64 1.58 -7.83 -2.37
C GLU A 64 0.63 -8.08 -3.55
N TYR A 65 -0.67 -7.87 -3.36
CA TYR A 65 -1.67 -8.09 -4.40
C TYR A 65 -1.53 -7.15 -5.60
N ILE A 66 -1.03 -5.93 -5.37
CA ILE A 66 -0.80 -4.93 -6.43
C ILE A 66 0.60 -4.98 -7.03
N GLY A 67 1.45 -5.92 -6.56
CA GLY A 67 2.82 -6.07 -7.04
C GLY A 67 3.77 -4.96 -6.58
N ALA A 68 3.39 -4.17 -5.58
CA ALA A 68 4.20 -3.12 -4.97
C ALA A 68 5.25 -3.71 -4.01
N SER A 69 6.18 -4.50 -4.56
CA SER A 69 7.16 -5.26 -3.79
C SER A 69 8.07 -4.39 -2.92
N SER A 70 8.44 -3.19 -3.40
CA SER A 70 9.25 -2.24 -2.63
C SER A 70 8.51 -1.75 -1.38
N LEU A 71 7.25 -1.34 -1.50
CA LEU A 71 6.40 -0.96 -0.37
C LEU A 71 6.16 -2.13 0.59
N ARG A 72 5.87 -3.32 0.06
CA ARG A 72 5.72 -4.54 0.88
C ARG A 72 6.95 -4.77 1.77
N MET A 73 8.16 -4.66 1.20
CA MET A 73 9.41 -4.80 1.96
C MET A 73 9.57 -3.67 2.98
N ALA A 74 9.26 -2.43 2.60
CA ALA A 74 9.39 -1.30 3.51
C ALA A 74 8.42 -1.38 4.71
N PHE A 75 7.18 -1.84 4.50
CA PHE A 75 6.24 -2.12 5.61
C PHE A 75 6.68 -3.33 6.45
N GLN A 76 7.29 -4.36 5.84
CA GLN A 76 7.89 -5.46 6.58
C GLN A 76 9.04 -4.99 7.48
N ASP A 77 9.88 -4.09 6.99
CA ASP A 77 10.94 -3.48 7.77
C ASP A 77 10.36 -2.66 8.93
N LEU A 78 9.35 -1.82 8.66
CA LEU A 78 8.66 -1.03 9.69
C LEU A 78 8.03 -1.92 10.78
N GLU A 79 7.39 -3.02 10.38
CA GLU A 79 6.85 -4.06 11.27
C GLU A 79 7.97 -4.67 12.14
N ASN A 80 9.10 -5.03 11.54
CA ASN A 80 10.23 -5.63 12.25
C ASN A 80 10.88 -4.64 13.23
N MET A 81 11.11 -3.39 12.82
CA MET A 81 11.67 -2.34 13.67
C MET A 81 10.79 -2.09 14.90
N SER A 82 9.46 -2.10 14.70
CA SER A 82 8.48 -1.98 15.77
C SER A 82 8.51 -3.18 16.73
N LYS A 83 8.56 -4.41 16.20
CA LYS A 83 8.66 -5.65 16.99
C LYS A 83 9.97 -5.77 17.77
N SER A 84 11.07 -5.26 17.21
CA SER A 84 12.37 -5.18 17.87
C SER A 84 12.46 -4.02 18.86
N ASN A 85 11.39 -3.23 19.02
CA ASN A 85 11.30 -2.10 19.93
C ASN A 85 12.49 -1.12 19.76
N LEU A 86 12.83 -0.84 18.49
CA LEU A 86 13.86 0.14 18.15
C LEU A 86 13.44 1.57 18.55
N ASN A 87 14.38 2.51 18.52
CA ASN A 87 14.08 3.92 18.77
C ASN A 87 12.98 4.41 17.82
N ILE A 88 11.94 5.02 18.39
CA ILE A 88 10.81 5.60 17.65
C ILE A 88 11.25 6.62 16.59
N GLU A 89 12.35 7.34 16.82
CA GLU A 89 12.92 8.27 15.84
C GLU A 89 13.34 7.53 14.57
N LEU A 90 14.02 6.38 14.69
CA LEU A 90 14.43 5.55 13.55
C LEU A 90 13.21 4.96 12.82
N ILE A 91 12.18 4.56 13.58
CA ILE A 91 10.93 4.04 13.03
C ILE A 91 10.21 5.15 12.25
N GLN A 92 10.23 6.39 12.76
CA GLN A 92 9.65 7.55 12.12
C GLN A 92 10.41 7.95 10.86
N GLU A 93 11.74 7.94 10.87
CA GLU A 93 12.56 8.14 9.66
C GLU A 93 12.17 7.13 8.58
N LYS A 94 12.04 5.85 8.95
CA LYS A 94 11.59 4.81 8.01
C LYS A 94 10.21 5.08 7.45
N PHE A 95 9.29 5.57 8.28
CA PHE A 95 7.94 5.92 7.86
C PHE A 95 7.92 7.09 6.86
N GLU A 96 8.73 8.12 7.10
CA GLU A 96 8.85 9.26 6.18
C GLU A 96 9.47 8.86 4.83
N GLU A 97 10.31 7.81 4.77
CA GLU A 97 10.75 7.21 3.50
C GLU A 97 9.61 6.53 2.74
N ILE A 98 8.69 5.87 3.45
CA ILE A 98 7.58 5.10 2.88
C ILE A 98 6.52 6.03 2.29
N LYS A 99 6.24 7.14 2.97
CA LYS A 99 5.14 8.07 2.66
C LYS A 99 5.09 8.55 1.20
N PRO A 100 6.15 9.10 0.59
CA PRO A 100 6.11 9.54 -0.81
C PRO A 100 5.93 8.38 -1.79
N ILE A 101 6.48 7.21 -1.48
CA ILE A 101 6.35 6.00 -2.31
C ILE A 101 4.90 5.50 -2.28
N PHE A 102 4.27 5.55 -1.10
CA PHE A 102 2.88 5.18 -0.91
C PHE A 102 1.93 6.14 -1.65
N GLN A 103 2.19 7.44 -1.61
CA GLN A 103 1.42 8.43 -2.37
C GLN A 103 1.50 8.16 -3.89
N LEU A 104 2.70 7.93 -4.41
CA LEU A 104 2.90 7.58 -5.81
C LEU A 104 2.14 6.28 -6.20
N MET A 105 2.14 5.28 -5.31
CA MET A 105 1.38 4.05 -5.52
C MET A 105 -0.12 4.31 -5.67
N ILE A 106 -0.71 5.17 -4.84
CA ILE A 106 -2.13 5.54 -4.93
C ILE A 106 -2.42 6.26 -6.25
N GLU A 107 -1.56 7.17 -6.69
CA GLU A 107 -1.69 7.87 -7.97
C GLU A 107 -1.63 6.91 -9.17
N GLU A 108 -0.69 5.96 -9.13
CA GLU A 108 -0.56 4.91 -10.13
C GLU A 108 -1.78 3.99 -10.15
N LEU A 109 -2.28 3.57 -8.98
CA LEU A 109 -3.44 2.71 -8.86
C LEU A 109 -4.72 3.40 -9.36
N ASN A 110 -4.87 4.70 -9.09
CA ASN A 110 -5.98 5.50 -9.61
C ASN A 110 -5.91 5.64 -11.15
N SER A 111 -4.71 5.84 -11.68
CA SER A 111 -4.48 5.89 -13.13
C SER A 111 -4.83 4.56 -13.81
N PHE A 112 -4.41 3.45 -13.20
CA PHE A 112 -4.74 2.11 -13.69
C PHE A 112 -6.25 1.81 -13.63
N SER A 113 -6.94 2.24 -12.57
CA SER A 113 -8.40 2.14 -12.47
C SER A 113 -9.09 2.79 -13.66
N LYS A 114 -8.67 4.00 -14.04
CA LYS A 114 -9.25 4.74 -15.18
C LYS A 114 -9.01 4.04 -16.51
N GLU A 115 -7.79 3.53 -16.75
CA GLU A 115 -7.48 2.76 -17.96
C GLU A 115 -8.40 1.54 -18.14
N ILE A 116 -8.68 0.80 -17.05
CA ILE A 116 -9.61 -0.35 -17.09
C ILE A 116 -11.05 0.11 -17.39
N GLU A 117 -11.48 1.23 -16.81
CA GLU A 117 -12.83 1.75 -17.05
C GLU A 117 -13.06 2.23 -18.49
N ASP A 118 -12.05 2.81 -19.12
CA ASP A 118 -12.11 3.20 -20.53
C ASP A 118 -12.13 1.97 -21.44
N THR A 119 -11.37 0.92 -21.11
CA THR A 119 -11.30 -0.33 -21.91
C THR A 119 -12.63 -1.12 -21.91
N ILE A 120 -13.45 -1.01 -20.86
CA ILE A 120 -14.74 -1.72 -20.74
C ILE A 120 -15.88 -0.95 -21.45
N LYS A 121 -15.71 0.34 -21.72
CA LYS A 121 -16.75 1.19 -22.34
C LYS A 121 -16.74 1.14 -23.88
N GLU A 122 -15.73 0.53 -24.48
CA GLU A 122 -15.63 0.22 -25.92
C GLU A 122 -16.11 -1.21 -26.23
#